data_AF-A0A856MA45-F1
#
_entry.id   AF-A0A856MA45-F1
#
_cell.length_a   1.000
_cell.length_b   1.000
_cell.length_c   1.000
_cell.angle_alpha   90.00
_cell.angle_beta   90.00
_cell.angle_gamma   90.00
#
_symmetry.space_group_name_H-M   'P 1'
#
loop_
_entity.id
_entity.type
_entity.pdbx_description
1 polymer ?
#
loop_
_entity_poly.entity_id
_entity_poly.type
_entity_poly.pdbx_seq_one_letter_code
_entity_poly.pdbx_strand_id
1 'polypeptide(L)'
;MEETIELLCEQVESFKQLLYHKELELQEILQELHQTNEDLFTALNSPCLTLDEAKELVKEILVSKKPIIGETLATVLNTIYNSTVEPQELEHKEKSNSPKLLLSAPGNCMETKYLAYQTHITAVRKQASEIRVKSQMVRKQSSEIRAKSRELQAQFMELGTTFIGSQASFMLREHNFRHTQKPKAMDLAD
;
A
#
# COMPACT_ATOMS: atom_id res chain seq x y z
N MET A 1 -27.49 -31.67 -3.56
CA MET A 1 -26.77 -31.70 -2.27
C MET A 1 -25.27 -31.56 -2.51
N GLU A 2 -24.68 -32.32 -3.45
CA GLU A 2 -23.29 -32.15 -3.90
C GLU A 2 -22.96 -30.73 -4.41
N GLU A 3 -23.76 -30.15 -5.30
CA GLU A 3 -23.52 -28.80 -5.83
C GLU A 3 -23.48 -27.71 -4.74
N THR A 4 -24.29 -27.86 -3.69
CA THR A 4 -24.33 -26.94 -2.55
C THR A 4 -23.07 -27.08 -1.70
N ILE A 5 -22.56 -28.30 -1.53
CA ILE A 5 -21.32 -28.58 -0.80
C ILE A 5 -20.13 -28.02 -1.58
N GLU A 6 -20.08 -28.22 -2.90
CA GLU A 6 -19.02 -27.70 -3.77
C GLU A 6 -18.96 -26.17 -3.75
N LEU A 7 -20.12 -25.50 -3.85
CA LEU A 7 -20.21 -24.04 -3.74
C LEU A 7 -19.70 -23.53 -2.38
N LEU A 8 -20.04 -24.20 -1.29
CA LEU A 8 -19.58 -23.85 0.05
C LEU A 8 -18.07 -24.06 0.20
N CYS A 9 -17.52 -25.14 -0.36
CA CYS A 9 -16.08 -25.38 -0.37
C CYS A 9 -15.34 -24.26 -1.13
N GLU A 10 -15.84 -23.85 -2.30
CA GLU A 10 -15.26 -22.71 -3.04
C GLU A 10 -15.33 -21.39 -2.25
N GLN A 11 -16.44 -21.12 -1.57
CA GLN A 11 -16.58 -19.92 -0.74
C GLN A 11 -15.60 -19.91 0.42
N VAL A 12 -15.43 -21.04 1.09
CA VAL A 12 -14.45 -21.21 2.17
C VAL A 12 -13.04 -20.96 1.64
N GLU A 13 -12.70 -21.51 0.47
CA GLU A 13 -11.37 -21.32 -0.11
C GLU A 13 -11.12 -19.87 -0.53
N SER A 14 -12.14 -19.20 -1.08
CA SER A 14 -12.08 -17.76 -1.38
C SER A 14 -11.90 -16.93 -0.11
N PHE A 15 -12.55 -17.29 1.00
CA PHE A 15 -12.38 -16.57 2.26
C PHE A 15 -11.02 -16.80 2.89
N LYS A 16 -10.46 -18.02 2.79
CA LYS A 16 -9.07 -18.28 3.23
C LYS A 16 -8.07 -17.43 2.46
N GLN A 17 -8.20 -17.35 1.14
CA GLN A 17 -7.32 -16.52 0.32
C GLN A 17 -7.43 -15.03 0.67
N LEU A 18 -8.65 -14.55 0.91
CA LEU A 18 -8.88 -13.17 1.34
C LEU A 18 -8.26 -12.89 2.71
N LEU A 19 -8.43 -13.81 3.67
CA LEU A 19 -7.88 -13.71 5.01
C LEU A 19 -6.35 -13.68 4.98
N TYR A 20 -5.74 -14.60 4.24
CA TYR A 20 -4.28 -14.62 4.03
C TYR A 20 -3.76 -13.32 3.44
N HIS A 21 -4.45 -12.76 2.43
CA HIS A 21 -4.07 -11.48 1.85
C HIS A 21 -4.18 -10.32 2.85
N LYS A 22 -5.20 -10.34 3.71
CA LYS A 22 -5.39 -9.32 4.76
C LYS A 22 -4.36 -9.41 5.86
N GLU A 23 -3.95 -10.62 6.24
CA GLU A 23 -2.85 -10.82 7.18
C GLU A 23 -1.53 -10.26 6.64
N LEU A 24 -1.24 -10.48 5.34
CA LEU A 24 -0.06 -9.92 4.70
C LEU A 24 -0.09 -8.38 4.69
N GLU A 25 -1.21 -7.77 4.30
CA GLU A 25 -1.38 -6.30 4.30
C GLU A 25 -1.21 -5.72 5.71
N LEU A 26 -1.71 -6.41 6.74
CA LEU A 26 -1.55 -5.99 8.12
C LEU A 26 -0.09 -6.09 8.59
N GLN A 27 0.63 -7.13 8.17
CA GLN A 27 2.05 -7.30 8.48
C GLN A 27 2.90 -6.21 7.83
N GLU A 28 2.62 -5.84 6.58
CA GLU A 28 3.29 -4.74 5.88
C GLU A 28 3.08 -3.40 6.62
N ILE A 29 1.83 -3.09 7.01
CA ILE A 29 1.50 -1.88 7.75
C ILE A 29 2.20 -1.85 9.12
N LEU A 30 2.25 -2.97 9.84
CA LEU A 30 2.95 -3.05 11.12
C LEU A 30 4.45 -2.79 10.96
N GLN A 31 5.06 -3.29 9.89
CA GLN A 31 6.46 -3.06 9.60
C GLN A 31 6.74 -1.60 9.25
N GLU A 32 5.88 -0.97 8.43
CA GLU A 32 5.98 0.45 8.10
C GLU A 32 5.83 1.35 9.35
N LEU A 33 4.88 1.01 10.22
CA LEU A 33 4.66 1.72 11.48
C LEU A 33 5.89 1.59 12.40
N HIS A 34 6.44 0.39 12.53
CA HIS A 34 7.65 0.15 13.32
C HIS A 34 8.82 0.98 12.78
N GLN A 35 9.06 0.96 11.47
CA GLN A 35 10.13 1.74 10.85
C GLN A 35 9.95 3.24 11.07
N THR A 36 8.72 3.75 10.89
CA THR A 36 8.42 5.18 11.11
C THR A 36 8.65 5.58 12.57
N ASN A 37 8.29 4.71 13.52
CA ASN A 37 8.53 4.96 14.94
C ASN A 37 10.03 4.97 15.27
N GLU A 38 10.81 4.07 14.70
CA GLU A 38 12.28 4.07 14.84
C GLU A 38 12.90 5.33 14.22
N ASP A 39 12.44 5.74 13.04
CA ASP A 39 12.89 6.98 12.40
C ASP A 39 12.55 8.22 13.26
N LEU A 40 11.37 8.26 13.88
CA LEU A 40 10.98 9.32 14.82
C LEU A 40 11.81 9.28 16.10
N PHE A 41 12.05 8.10 16.66
CA PHE A 41 12.84 7.92 17.86
C PHE A 41 14.29 8.35 17.63
N THR A 42 14.89 8.00 16.49
CA THR A 42 16.24 8.41 16.12
C THR A 42 16.32 9.91 15.85
N ALA A 43 15.30 10.52 15.23
CA ALA A 43 15.23 11.97 15.05
C ALA A 43 15.13 12.72 16.39
N LEU A 44 14.29 12.25 17.31
CA LEU A 44 14.07 12.88 18.62
C LEU A 44 15.21 12.66 19.61
N ASN A 45 15.85 11.48 19.57
CA ASN A 45 17.02 11.16 20.40
C ASN A 45 18.35 11.44 19.68
N SER A 46 18.31 12.14 18.55
CA SER A 46 19.52 12.73 18.02
C SER A 46 20.12 13.64 19.10
N PRO A 47 21.46 13.67 19.28
CA PRO A 47 22.10 14.40 20.36
C PRO A 47 21.87 15.91 20.18
N CYS A 48 20.78 16.39 20.76
CA CYS A 48 20.51 17.79 21.00
C CYS A 48 21.21 18.17 22.30
N LEU A 49 21.94 19.28 22.30
CA LEU A 49 22.52 19.82 23.53
C LEU A 49 21.42 20.05 24.56
N THR A 50 21.62 19.50 25.75
CA THR A 50 20.73 19.78 26.88
C THR A 50 20.80 21.27 27.23
N LEU A 51 19.74 21.79 27.85
CA LEU A 51 19.68 23.20 28.23
C LEU A 51 20.88 23.63 29.09
N ASP A 52 21.41 22.73 29.92
CA ASP A 52 22.52 23.04 30.80
C ASP A 52 23.87 23.01 30.07
N GLU A 53 24.06 22.09 29.11
CA GLU A 53 25.22 22.13 28.21
C GLU A 53 25.19 23.37 27.31
N ALA A 54 24.02 23.75 26.80
CA ALA A 54 23.85 24.98 26.04
C ALA A 54 24.17 26.24 26.88
N LYS A 55 23.79 26.26 28.16
CA LYS A 55 24.15 27.34 29.08
C LYS A 55 25.66 27.40 29.34
N GLU A 56 26.31 26.26 29.55
CA GLU A 56 27.77 26.22 29.73
C GLU A 56 28.49 26.68 28.47
N LEU A 57 28.03 26.28 27.28
CA LEU A 57 28.56 26.72 26.00
C LEU A 57 28.40 28.24 25.82
N VAL A 58 27.26 28.82 26.20
CA VAL A 58 27.05 30.28 26.23
C VAL A 58 28.01 30.97 27.22
N LYS A 59 28.22 30.41 28.41
CA LYS A 59 29.15 30.97 29.40
C LYS A 59 30.59 30.94 28.90
N GLU A 60 31.05 29.84 28.32
CA GLU A 60 32.40 29.72 27.75
C GLU A 60 32.64 30.77 26.66
N ILE A 61 31.67 30.95 25.75
CA ILE A 61 31.85 31.92 24.67
C ILE A 61 31.78 33.37 25.20
N LEU A 62 30.95 33.67 26.19
CA LEU A 62 30.89 34.99 26.85
C LEU A 62 32.19 35.33 27.60
N VAL A 63 32.91 34.33 28.12
CA VAL A 63 34.21 34.51 28.80
C VAL A 63 35.34 34.73 27.77
N SER A 64 35.20 34.21 26.55
CA SER A 64 36.14 34.47 25.46
C SER A 64 36.03 35.93 24.99
N LYS A 65 37.15 36.68 25.08
CA LYS A 65 37.20 38.14 24.86
C LYS A 65 36.90 38.53 23.39
N LYS A 66 35.61 38.60 23.04
CA LYS A 66 34.90 39.49 22.09
C LYS A 66 33.66 38.75 21.57
N PRO A 67 32.54 38.74 22.32
CA PRO A 67 31.33 38.11 21.84
C PRO A 67 30.63 39.06 20.87
N ILE A 68 30.64 38.73 19.58
CA ILE A 68 29.66 39.26 18.66
C ILE A 68 28.37 38.52 18.98
N ILE A 69 27.45 39.20 19.68
CA ILE A 69 26.23 38.61 20.26
C ILE A 69 25.48 37.77 19.21
N GLY A 70 25.44 38.22 17.95
CA GLY A 70 24.86 37.50 16.81
C GLY A 70 25.57 36.18 16.48
N GLU A 71 26.91 36.13 16.46
CA GLU A 71 27.67 34.90 16.20
C GLU A 71 27.51 33.88 17.32
N THR A 72 27.56 34.34 18.58
CA THR A 72 27.31 33.48 19.75
C THR A 72 25.93 32.84 19.70
N LEU A 73 24.90 33.65 19.43
CA LEU A 73 23.52 33.21 19.45
C LEU A 73 23.22 32.29 18.26
N ALA A 74 23.75 32.60 17.07
CA ALA A 74 23.70 31.71 15.91
C ALA A 74 24.39 30.38 16.18
N THR A 75 25.59 30.41 16.76
CA THR A 75 26.36 29.19 17.10
C THR A 75 25.55 28.30 18.03
N VAL A 76 24.97 28.87 19.10
CA VAL A 76 24.16 28.16 20.10
C VAL A 76 22.86 27.61 19.49
N LEU A 77 22.17 28.38 18.66
CA LEU A 77 20.95 27.93 17.99
C LEU A 77 21.25 26.81 16.98
N ASN A 78 22.38 26.90 16.26
CA ASN A 78 22.82 25.87 15.33
C ASN A 78 23.15 24.58 16.05
N THR A 79 23.76 24.67 17.24
CA THR A 79 24.10 23.51 18.05
C THR A 79 22.89 22.90 18.76
N ILE A 80 21.92 23.69 19.22
CA ILE A 80 20.70 23.16 19.87
C ILE A 80 19.74 22.52 18.86
N TYR A 81 19.56 23.15 17.70
CA TYR A 81 18.54 22.74 16.73
C TYR A 81 19.10 22.04 15.49
N ASN A 82 20.41 21.80 15.42
CA ASN A 82 21.10 21.30 14.20
C ASN A 82 20.70 22.10 12.94
N SER A 83 20.50 23.40 13.12
CA SER A 83 20.08 24.34 12.07
C SER A 83 21.27 25.16 11.60
N THR A 84 21.14 25.84 10.46
CA THR A 84 22.16 26.77 9.93
C THR A 84 21.57 28.18 9.93
N VAL A 85 21.63 28.82 11.09
CA VAL A 85 21.30 30.23 11.35
C VAL A 85 22.57 31.04 11.14
N GLU A 86 22.50 32.06 10.29
CA GLU A 86 23.62 32.95 10.00
C GLU A 86 23.67 34.09 11.04
N PRO A 87 24.86 34.48 11.54
CA PRO A 87 25.03 35.53 12.56
C PRO A 87 24.41 36.88 12.20
N GLN A 88 24.36 37.18 10.90
CA GLN A 88 23.89 38.42 10.31
C GLN A 88 22.37 38.60 10.44
N GLU A 89 21.61 37.51 10.62
CA GLU A 89 20.15 37.57 10.85
C GLU A 89 19.79 38.05 12.26
N LEU A 90 20.77 38.07 13.17
CA LEU A 90 20.60 38.39 14.59
C LEU A 90 21.15 39.79 14.95
N GLU A 91 21.95 40.42 14.08
CA GLU A 91 22.44 41.78 14.24
C GLU A 91 21.50 42.82 13.59
N HIS A 92 20.41 43.19 14.27
CA HIS A 92 19.87 44.57 14.25
C HIS A 92 18.51 44.65 14.96
N LYS A 93 18.48 45.22 16.18
CA LYS A 93 17.28 45.88 16.74
C LYS A 93 17.61 46.77 17.94
N GLU A 94 18.62 47.62 17.83
CA GLU A 94 18.77 48.75 18.75
C GLU A 94 18.76 50.07 17.97
N LYS A 95 17.75 50.91 18.26
CA LYS A 95 17.54 52.29 17.79
C LYS A 95 16.93 52.45 16.39
N SER A 96 15.60 52.56 16.32
CA SER A 96 14.89 53.79 15.88
C SER A 96 13.39 53.56 15.72
N ASN A 97 12.65 54.63 15.96
CA ASN A 97 11.19 54.75 15.99
C ASN A 97 10.49 54.19 14.72
N SER A 98 9.30 53.62 14.92
CA SER A 98 8.33 53.22 13.88
C SER A 98 7.91 54.38 12.96
N PRO A 99 7.23 54.17 11.80
CA PRO A 99 6.81 52.91 11.17
C PRO A 99 7.10 52.85 9.65
N LYS A 100 7.61 51.72 9.14
CA LYS A 100 7.21 51.22 7.82
C LYS A 100 7.53 49.73 7.72
N LEU A 101 6.47 48.93 7.74
CA LEU A 101 6.51 47.54 7.29
C LEU A 101 6.94 47.53 5.81
N LEU A 102 8.22 47.29 5.58
CA LEU A 102 8.70 46.70 4.35
C LEU A 102 9.31 45.36 4.75
N LEU A 103 8.48 44.33 4.63
CA LEU A 103 8.94 42.94 4.62
C LEU A 103 9.93 42.78 3.46
N SER A 104 11.23 42.93 3.72
CA SER A 104 12.24 42.27 2.90
C SER A 104 12.42 40.87 3.47
N ALA A 105 12.06 39.87 2.64
CA ALA A 105 11.97 38.46 2.98
C ALA A 105 13.25 37.91 3.67
N PRO A 106 13.13 37.36 4.89
CA PRO A 106 14.23 36.68 5.55
C PRO A 106 14.35 35.21 5.08
N GLY A 107 15.59 34.73 5.01
CA GLY A 107 16.07 33.36 4.87
C GLY A 107 15.04 32.22 4.76
N ASN A 108 14.58 31.96 3.54
CA ASN A 108 13.50 31.01 3.26
C ASN A 108 13.97 29.54 3.15
N CYS A 109 15.10 29.11 3.74
CA CYS A 109 15.67 27.78 3.47
C CYS A 109 14.89 26.61 4.13
N MET A 110 14.45 26.78 5.37
CA MET A 110 13.69 25.74 6.08
C MET A 110 12.23 25.70 5.63
N GLU A 111 11.66 26.87 5.35
CA GLU A 111 10.27 26.99 4.90
C GLU A 111 10.10 26.51 3.44
N THR A 112 11.10 26.73 2.57
CA THR A 112 11.11 26.10 1.23
C THR A 112 11.29 24.58 1.28
N LYS A 113 12.15 24.04 2.16
CA LYS A 113 12.28 22.58 2.33
C LYS A 113 10.98 21.97 2.84
N TYR A 114 10.35 22.57 3.86
CA TYR A 114 9.08 22.11 4.40
C TYR A 114 7.96 22.15 3.36
N LEU A 115 7.86 23.24 2.59
CA LEU A 115 6.92 23.35 1.46
C LEU A 115 7.20 22.29 0.38
N ALA A 116 8.46 22.02 0.06
CA ALA A 116 8.85 20.96 -0.87
C ALA A 116 8.43 19.57 -0.36
N TYR A 117 8.64 19.27 0.93
CA TYR A 117 8.17 18.02 1.55
C TYR A 117 6.65 17.91 1.52
N GLN A 118 5.91 18.97 1.86
CA GLN A 118 4.44 18.96 1.77
C GLN A 118 3.95 18.75 0.33
N THR A 119 4.62 19.37 -0.64
CA THR A 119 4.32 19.19 -2.07
C THR A 119 4.58 17.73 -2.48
N HIS A 120 5.66 17.12 -1.99
CA HIS A 120 5.95 15.73 -2.29
C HIS A 120 4.93 14.78 -1.66
N ILE A 121 4.52 15.01 -0.41
CA ILE A 121 3.52 14.20 0.30
C ILE A 121 2.17 14.28 -0.43
N THR A 122 1.74 15.47 -0.84
CA THR A 122 0.48 15.63 -1.59
C THR A 122 0.53 14.94 -2.95
N ALA A 123 1.67 14.99 -3.64
CA ALA A 123 1.89 14.28 -4.90
C ALA A 123 1.82 12.75 -4.71
N VAL A 124 2.49 12.21 -3.69
CA VAL A 124 2.43 10.77 -3.35
C VAL A 124 1.01 10.35 -3.00
N ARG A 125 0.28 11.16 -2.23
CA ARG A 125 -1.11 10.88 -1.84
C ARG A 125 -2.04 10.85 -3.06
N LYS A 126 -1.83 11.74 -4.03
CA LYS A 126 -2.55 11.74 -5.30
C LYS A 126 -2.21 10.50 -6.13
N GLN A 127 -0.94 10.14 -6.23
CA GLN A 127 -0.53 8.92 -6.93
C GLN A 127 -1.12 7.67 -6.28
N ALA A 128 -1.14 7.60 -4.95
CA ALA A 128 -1.74 6.49 -4.21
C ALA A 128 -3.25 6.38 -4.45
N SER A 129 -3.98 7.51 -4.54
CA SER A 129 -5.42 7.48 -4.86
C SER A 129 -5.68 7.02 -6.30
N GLU A 130 -4.86 7.45 -7.25
CA GLU A 130 -4.94 6.98 -8.65
C GLU A 130 -4.66 5.47 -8.75
N ILE A 131 -3.63 4.97 -8.05
CA ILE A 131 -3.32 3.53 -7.98
C ILE A 131 -4.49 2.76 -7.37
N ARG A 132 -5.11 3.28 -6.30
CA ARG A 132 -6.27 2.65 -5.66
C ARG A 132 -7.45 2.51 -6.61
N VAL A 133 -7.75 3.54 -7.40
CA VAL A 133 -8.81 3.49 -8.42
C VAL A 133 -8.48 2.47 -9.51
N LYS A 134 -7.25 2.47 -10.02
CA LYS A 134 -6.80 1.48 -11.03
C LYS A 134 -6.90 0.04 -10.49
N SER A 135 -6.47 -0.18 -9.25
CA SER A 135 -6.55 -1.48 -8.59
C SER A 135 -8.00 -1.96 -8.43
N GLN A 136 -8.93 -1.07 -8.06
CA GLN A 136 -10.36 -1.40 -8.01
C GLN A 136 -10.91 -1.80 -9.38
N MET A 137 -10.51 -1.11 -10.45
CA MET A 137 -10.92 -1.47 -11.81
C MET A 137 -10.44 -2.87 -12.20
N VAL A 138 -9.17 -3.19 -11.93
CA VAL A 138 -8.60 -4.52 -12.20
C VAL A 138 -9.33 -5.61 -11.41
N ARG A 139 -9.68 -5.35 -10.14
CA ARG A 139 -10.47 -6.29 -9.32
C ARG A 139 -11.85 -6.55 -9.94
N LYS A 140 -12.52 -5.51 -10.42
CA LYS A 140 -13.82 -5.65 -11.10
C LYS A 140 -13.68 -6.51 -12.36
N GLN A 141 -12.71 -6.22 -13.21
CA GLN A 141 -12.44 -7.01 -14.42
C GLN A 141 -12.12 -8.46 -14.10
N SER A 142 -11.29 -8.72 -13.08
CA SER A 142 -10.98 -10.08 -12.63
C SER A 142 -12.23 -10.84 -12.16
N SER A 143 -13.13 -10.17 -11.45
CA SER A 143 -14.39 -10.78 -11.01
C SER A 143 -15.31 -11.14 -12.19
N GLU A 144 -15.38 -10.29 -13.22
CA GLU A 144 -16.17 -10.55 -14.43
C GLU A 144 -15.59 -11.73 -15.23
N ILE A 145 -14.26 -11.80 -15.38
CA ILE A 145 -13.59 -12.93 -16.04
C ILE A 145 -13.90 -14.23 -15.29
N ARG A 146 -13.83 -14.21 -13.95
CA ARG A 146 -14.13 -15.39 -13.13
C ARG A 146 -15.58 -15.84 -13.31
N ALA A 147 -16.54 -14.91 -13.36
CA ALA A 147 -17.94 -15.22 -13.61
C ALA A 147 -18.14 -15.89 -14.98
N LYS A 148 -17.54 -15.34 -16.04
CA LYS A 148 -17.59 -15.93 -17.39
C LYS A 148 -16.93 -17.31 -17.45
N SER A 149 -15.82 -17.50 -16.75
CA SER A 149 -15.16 -18.80 -16.67
C SER A 149 -16.06 -19.86 -16.03
N ARG A 150 -16.80 -19.49 -14.98
CA ARG A 150 -17.77 -20.39 -14.33
C ARG A 150 -18.93 -20.73 -15.25
N GLU A 151 -19.44 -19.76 -15.99
CA GLU A 151 -20.50 -19.99 -16.97
C GLU A 151 -20.04 -20.95 -18.06
N LEU A 152 -18.85 -20.76 -18.61
CA LEU A 152 -18.28 -21.65 -19.63
C LEU A 152 -18.07 -23.07 -19.09
N GLN A 153 -17.60 -23.21 -17.85
CA GLN A 153 -17.46 -24.50 -17.19
C GLN A 153 -18.81 -25.21 -17.04
N ALA A 154 -19.87 -24.50 -16.63
CA ALA A 154 -21.21 -25.05 -16.54
C ALA A 154 -21.74 -25.54 -17.90
N GLN A 155 -21.56 -24.74 -18.95
CA GLN A 155 -21.92 -25.13 -20.32
C GLN A 155 -21.16 -26.38 -20.79
N PHE A 156 -19.87 -26.49 -20.45
CA PHE A 156 -19.07 -27.66 -20.79
C PHE A 156 -19.56 -28.91 -20.07
N MET A 157 -19.93 -28.80 -18.79
CA MET A 157 -20.51 -29.91 -18.02
C MET A 157 -21.85 -30.35 -18.58
N GLU A 158 -22.72 -29.41 -18.97
CA GLU A 158 -23.98 -29.72 -19.65
C GLU A 158 -23.75 -30.46 -20.97
N LEU A 159 -22.79 -29.99 -21.77
CA LEU A 159 -22.42 -30.69 -23.01
C LEU A 159 -21.85 -32.09 -22.73
N GLY A 160 -21.05 -32.24 -21.68
CA GLY A 160 -20.52 -33.53 -21.25
C GLY A 160 -21.61 -34.52 -20.87
N THR A 161 -22.59 -34.09 -20.07
CA THR A 161 -23.72 -34.95 -19.66
C THR A 161 -24.61 -35.35 -20.85
N THR A 162 -24.90 -34.42 -21.76
CA THR A 162 -25.66 -34.71 -22.98
C THR A 162 -24.91 -35.67 -23.92
N PHE A 163 -23.59 -35.53 -24.05
CA PHE A 163 -22.74 -36.44 -24.83
C PHE A 163 -22.77 -37.86 -24.25
N ILE A 164 -22.55 -38.01 -22.94
CA ILE A 164 -22.58 -39.31 -22.26
C ILE A 164 -23.96 -39.97 -22.44
N GLY A 165 -25.05 -39.21 -22.27
CA GLY A 165 -26.41 -39.72 -22.48
C GLY A 165 -26.67 -40.17 -23.92
N SER A 166 -26.15 -39.44 -24.91
CA SER A 166 -26.24 -39.80 -26.33
C SER A 166 -25.43 -41.06 -26.63
N GLN A 167 -24.22 -41.18 -26.08
CA GLN A 167 -23.36 -42.36 -26.22
C GLN A 167 -24.03 -43.60 -25.62
N ALA A 168 -24.57 -43.51 -24.40
CA ALA A 168 -25.29 -44.62 -23.76
C ALA A 168 -26.51 -45.06 -24.59
N SER A 169 -27.26 -44.09 -25.13
CA SER A 169 -28.40 -44.36 -26.01
C SER A 169 -27.98 -45.06 -27.30
N PHE A 170 -26.85 -44.68 -27.89
CA PHE A 170 -26.30 -45.32 -29.08
C PHE A 170 -25.91 -46.78 -28.78
N MET A 171 -25.15 -47.01 -27.71
CA MET A 171 -24.70 -48.35 -27.30
C MET A 171 -25.89 -49.29 -27.05
N LEU A 172 -26.97 -48.79 -26.43
CA LEU A 172 -28.18 -49.57 -26.21
C LEU A 172 -28.87 -49.97 -27.52
N ARG A 173 -28.96 -49.06 -28.49
CA ARG A 173 -29.54 -49.36 -29.82
C ARG A 173 -28.69 -50.39 -30.56
N GLU A 174 -27.37 -50.26 -30.52
CA GLU A 174 -26.46 -51.21 -31.15
C GLU A 174 -26.61 -52.61 -30.55
N HIS A 175 -26.66 -52.70 -29.22
CA HIS A 175 -26.91 -53.95 -28.51
C HIS A 175 -28.23 -54.59 -28.95
N ASN A 176 -29.33 -53.82 -28.98
CA ASN A 176 -30.65 -54.33 -29.39
C ASN A 176 -30.65 -54.80 -30.85
N PHE A 177 -29.96 -54.10 -31.74
CA PHE A 177 -29.86 -54.47 -33.16
C PHE A 177 -29.10 -55.78 -33.37
N ARG A 178 -28.03 -56.03 -32.59
CA ARG A 178 -27.29 -57.30 -32.64
C ARG A 178 -28.13 -58.49 -32.15
N HIS A 179 -29.02 -58.30 -31.19
CA HIS A 179 -29.87 -59.38 -30.66
C HIS A 179 -31.04 -59.71 -31.59
N THR A 180 -31.60 -58.74 -32.31
CA THR A 180 -32.68 -58.99 -33.26
C THR A 180 -32.22 -59.64 -34.57
N GLN A 181 -30.92 -59.61 -34.87
CA GLN A 181 -30.33 -60.28 -36.05
C GLN A 181 -29.91 -61.74 -35.81
N LYS A 182 -30.06 -62.30 -34.60
CA LYS A 182 -29.82 -63.74 -34.42
C LYS A 182 -30.85 -64.51 -35.25
N PRO A 183 -30.44 -65.30 -36.26
CA PRO A 183 -31.38 -66.04 -37.09
C PRO A 183 -32.12 -67.04 -36.19
N LYS A 184 -33.46 -67.01 -36.24
CA LYS A 184 -34.28 -68.10 -35.70
C LYS A 184 -33.77 -69.37 -36.35
N ALA A 185 -33.30 -70.33 -35.55
CA ALA A 185 -33.06 -71.68 -36.03
C ALA A 185 -34.37 -72.14 -36.67
N MET A 186 -34.34 -72.40 -37.97
CA MET A 186 -35.43 -73.09 -38.64
C MET A 186 -35.43 -74.49 -38.05
N ASP A 187 -36.46 -74.80 -37.26
CA ASP A 187 -36.73 -76.17 -36.85
C ASP A 187 -36.96 -76.98 -38.14
N LEU A 188 -35.99 -77.85 -38.44
CA LEU A 188 -36.12 -78.89 -39.44
C LEU A 188 -37.16 -79.89 -38.88
N ALA A 189 -38.36 -79.88 -39.44
CA ALA A 189 -39.35 -80.91 -39.18
C ALA A 189 -39.10 -82.10 -40.11
N ASP A 190 -38.91 -83.27 -39.51
CA ASP A 190 -38.94 -84.60 -40.15
C ASP A 190 -40.32 -84.94 -40.74
#